data_AF-G8B9B1-F1
#
_entry.id   AF-G8B9B1-F1
#
_cell.length_a   1.000
_cell.length_b   1.000
_cell.length_c   1.000
_cell.angle_alpha   90.00
_cell.angle_beta   90.00
_cell.angle_gamma   90.00
#
_symmetry.space_group_name_H-M   'P 1'
#
loop_
_entity.id
_entity.type
_entity.pdbx_description
1 polymer ?
#
loop_
_entity_poly.entity_id
_entity_poly.type
_entity_poly.pdbx_seq_one_letter_code
_entity_poly.pdbx_strand_id
1 'polypeptide(L)'
;METARMVSNMFFDYFLHIGSVNGLYVGPKFGNVKKIDLCFPELKFAHLERFSVGMFENLKSTKLEFLCVSNRNGSKETLDLDRLPVSLKCLWVCYLSATVYEQSLKSPSVPRLERINFYDVSVEENAVSRVSKFIAEQLKANTKAFEWQPYFHLETLDATELVSHALMDVASTPLTHCCITRRLPARSLHWSPFQHLKRLDIIDLVYDTSLIWSFPMGLEELIISGGLFTEFTPFEDALPPELKHIEINNLKWRANSPALKLLRLEKLQYLKLLCMTPGENIEQFVFPDSVKELHFTENPVGSFDGAVFPKSLLSLNISSSELTSVDNVLFPQCLVSLDIACNRSNSVDTVNFPRNLEELDLDHNELKSVCKIKLPSTIKVISLNGNKLEKVDLSTNFEGQALNLDKLGLQGNISLIVDNLKLPPTLKCLSLDGCNLKSLDGIQFPVTIEELDLSENSLTFFDATIMKDCNLKKLNLSSNEFQFMDVNLPPSIKVLSLGDNKLEMVPTCINGLVNLIHLDLSENSIRMANGKLKSKKLEYMSLEGNNIEALWLEFEQVCDYGLPAINLQRNAHLVRDIYMQRVGERVILYTKGMIGQSVVNNPVIITLEQLVGNSAIKRELFCLK
;
A
#
# COMPACT_ATOMS: atom_id res chain seq x y z
N MET A 1 -7.32 11.70 -2.58
CA MET A 1 -7.07 10.25 -2.53
C MET A 1 -6.48 9.82 -1.19
N GLU A 2 -5.60 10.60 -0.55
CA GLU A 2 -5.06 10.25 0.79
C GLU A 2 -6.09 10.34 1.93
N THR A 3 -7.05 11.28 1.87
CA THR A 3 -8.12 11.36 2.89
C THR A 3 -9.18 10.25 2.77
N ALA A 4 -9.29 9.61 1.59
CA ALA A 4 -10.18 8.45 1.39
C ALA A 4 -9.50 7.14 1.81
N ARG A 5 -8.16 7.08 1.74
CA ARG A 5 -7.36 5.92 2.18
C ARG A 5 -7.23 5.87 3.71
N MET A 6 -7.27 7.01 4.41
CA MET A 6 -7.29 7.08 5.88
C MET A 6 -8.64 6.67 6.52
N VAL A 7 -9.76 6.77 5.80
CA VAL A 7 -11.09 6.45 6.34
C VAL A 7 -11.44 4.95 6.20
N SER A 8 -10.71 4.21 5.37
CA SER A 8 -10.93 2.75 5.21
C SER A 8 -10.38 1.90 6.36
N ASN A 9 -9.43 2.43 7.14
CA ASN A 9 -8.75 1.66 8.20
C ASN A 9 -9.11 2.09 9.62
N MET A 10 -10.05 3.02 9.77
CA MET A 10 -10.59 3.43 11.05
C MET A 10 -12.06 3.77 10.82
N PHE A 11 -12.99 2.89 11.19
CA PHE A 11 -14.29 3.22 11.84
C PHE A 11 -15.18 1.96 11.90
N PHE A 12 -15.33 1.49 13.14
CA PHE A 12 -16.53 0.95 13.76
C PHE A 12 -17.59 0.29 12.87
N ASP A 13 -17.76 -1.01 13.07
CA ASP A 13 -19.02 -1.69 12.80
C ASP A 13 -20.18 -1.00 13.56
N TYR A 14 -21.30 -0.82 12.85
CA TYR A 14 -22.62 -0.35 13.31
C TYR A 14 -22.76 1.09 13.82
N PHE A 15 -22.81 2.10 12.94
CA PHE A 15 -23.70 3.26 13.13
C PHE A 15 -24.08 3.95 11.81
N LEU A 16 -25.36 4.28 11.64
CA LEU A 16 -25.85 5.26 10.69
C LEU A 16 -25.53 6.65 11.26
N HIS A 17 -24.42 7.26 10.84
CA HIS A 17 -24.02 8.57 11.35
C HIS A 17 -24.85 9.67 10.65
N ILE A 18 -26.09 9.89 11.11
CA ILE A 18 -26.87 11.07 10.74
C ILE A 18 -26.62 12.14 11.79
N GLY A 19 -25.70 13.05 11.50
CA GLY A 19 -25.46 14.25 12.30
C GLY A 19 -24.82 15.35 11.46
N SER A 20 -25.61 16.31 10.97
CA SER A 20 -25.19 17.58 10.35
C SER A 20 -24.32 17.56 9.07
N VAL A 21 -24.15 16.41 8.40
CA VAL A 21 -23.12 16.28 7.35
C VAL A 21 -23.69 16.42 5.93
N ASN A 22 -23.04 17.25 5.11
CA ASN A 22 -23.28 17.46 3.68
C ASN A 22 -23.10 16.20 2.80
N GLY A 23 -22.93 15.00 3.37
CA GLY A 23 -22.52 13.79 2.65
C GLY A 23 -23.20 12.50 3.14
N LEU A 24 -23.41 11.56 2.21
CA LEU A 24 -24.05 10.25 2.43
C LEU A 24 -23.14 9.15 1.88
N TYR A 25 -22.82 8.14 2.70
CA TYR A 25 -22.12 6.92 2.26
C TYR A 25 -22.97 5.70 2.60
N VAL A 26 -23.22 4.83 1.62
CA VAL A 26 -23.91 3.55 1.78
C VAL A 26 -22.97 2.45 1.33
N GLY A 27 -22.35 1.78 2.32
CA GLY A 27 -21.39 0.72 2.11
C GLY A 27 -22.00 -0.67 1.85
N PRO A 28 -21.16 -1.67 1.59
CA PRO A 28 -21.57 -2.97 1.07
C PRO A 28 -22.24 -3.87 2.12
N LYS A 29 -22.08 -3.57 3.41
CA LYS A 29 -22.71 -4.30 4.52
C LYS A 29 -24.15 -3.84 4.82
N PHE A 30 -24.59 -2.69 4.28
CA PHE A 30 -26.01 -2.32 4.31
C PHE A 30 -26.77 -3.29 3.38
N GLY A 31 -27.88 -3.87 3.86
CA GLY A 31 -28.71 -4.80 3.08
C GLY A 31 -29.27 -4.20 1.78
N ASN A 32 -30.15 -4.91 1.07
CA ASN A 32 -30.81 -4.38 -0.14
C ASN A 32 -31.71 -3.18 0.20
N VAL A 33 -31.13 -1.98 0.31
CA VAL A 33 -31.87 -0.72 0.52
C VAL A 33 -32.64 -0.41 -0.76
N LYS A 34 -33.95 -0.65 -0.73
CA LYS A 34 -34.81 -0.47 -1.91
C LYS A 34 -35.23 0.99 -2.18
N LYS A 35 -35.13 1.86 -1.17
CA LYS A 35 -35.53 3.27 -1.26
C LYS A 35 -34.73 4.12 -0.27
N ILE A 36 -34.16 5.23 -0.72
CA ILE A 36 -33.65 6.31 0.14
C ILE A 36 -34.53 7.51 -0.10
N ASP A 37 -35.35 7.88 0.89
CA ASP A 37 -36.07 9.13 0.83
C ASP A 37 -35.07 10.27 1.10
N LEU A 38 -34.59 10.90 0.04
CA LEU A 38 -33.70 12.06 0.11
C LEU A 38 -34.49 13.31 0.52
N CYS A 39 -35.10 13.31 1.71
CA CYS A 39 -35.65 14.50 2.34
C CYS A 39 -34.56 15.40 2.96
N PHE A 40 -33.32 15.34 2.42
CA PHE A 40 -32.18 16.11 2.90
C PHE A 40 -31.81 17.18 1.87
N PRO A 41 -32.47 18.36 1.88
CA PRO A 41 -32.26 19.42 0.89
C PRO A 41 -30.84 20.01 0.89
N GLU A 42 -30.03 19.73 1.91
CA GLU A 42 -28.65 20.22 2.04
C GLU A 42 -27.58 19.16 1.70
N LEU A 43 -27.97 17.97 1.23
CA LEU A 43 -27.02 16.92 0.86
C LEU A 43 -26.25 17.30 -0.41
N LYS A 44 -24.90 17.33 -0.33
CA LYS A 44 -23.99 17.69 -1.42
C LYS A 44 -23.15 16.52 -1.95
N PHE A 45 -22.91 15.49 -1.16
CA PHE A 45 -22.09 14.33 -1.55
C PHE A 45 -22.86 13.03 -1.33
N ALA A 46 -22.80 12.10 -2.29
CA ALA A 46 -23.36 10.77 -2.14
C ALA A 46 -22.42 9.71 -2.72
N HIS A 47 -22.19 8.62 -1.99
CA HIS A 47 -21.48 7.43 -2.44
C HIS A 47 -22.30 6.19 -2.07
N LEU A 48 -22.64 5.37 -3.06
CA LEU A 48 -23.63 4.31 -2.93
C LEU A 48 -23.12 3.02 -3.59
N GLU A 49 -22.77 2.00 -2.80
CA GLU A 49 -22.14 0.78 -3.33
C GLU A 49 -23.11 -0.33 -3.80
N ARG A 50 -24.39 -0.18 -3.50
CA ARG A 50 -25.48 -1.10 -3.91
C ARG A 50 -26.64 -0.31 -4.48
N PHE A 51 -26.36 0.42 -5.56
CA PHE A 51 -27.35 1.22 -6.23
C PHE A 51 -28.49 0.35 -6.79
N SER A 52 -29.73 0.80 -6.61
CA SER A 52 -30.91 0.26 -7.29
C SER A 52 -31.73 1.40 -7.86
N VAL A 53 -32.36 1.22 -9.02
CA VAL A 53 -33.14 2.27 -9.70
C VAL A 53 -34.26 2.83 -8.82
N GLY A 54 -34.83 2.03 -7.91
CA GLY A 54 -35.83 2.47 -6.94
C GLY A 54 -35.30 3.33 -5.78
N MET A 55 -33.98 3.44 -5.64
CA MET A 55 -33.35 4.13 -4.52
C MET A 55 -33.56 5.64 -4.56
N PHE A 56 -33.74 6.25 -5.75
CA PHE A 56 -33.90 7.70 -5.93
C PHE A 56 -35.01 8.06 -6.92
N GLU A 57 -36.25 8.11 -6.44
CA GLU A 57 -37.37 8.63 -7.24
C GLU A 57 -37.19 10.14 -7.55
N ASN A 58 -36.44 10.87 -6.72
CA ASN A 58 -36.30 12.34 -6.77
C ASN A 58 -34.85 12.85 -6.90
N LEU A 59 -33.94 12.08 -7.52
CA LEU A 59 -32.52 12.47 -7.64
C LEU A 59 -32.33 13.89 -8.23
N LYS A 60 -33.19 14.26 -9.19
CA LYS A 60 -33.18 15.55 -9.90
C LYS A 60 -33.48 16.76 -9.02
N SER A 61 -34.20 16.61 -7.90
CA SER A 61 -34.55 17.70 -6.98
C SER A 61 -33.51 17.94 -5.88
N THR A 62 -32.44 17.13 -5.84
CA THR A 62 -31.37 17.24 -4.84
C THR A 62 -30.38 18.35 -5.19
N LYS A 63 -29.60 18.81 -4.19
CA LYS A 63 -28.49 19.76 -4.36
C LYS A 63 -27.12 19.07 -4.41
N LEU A 64 -27.07 17.80 -4.84
CA LEU A 64 -25.83 17.04 -4.90
C LEU A 64 -24.82 17.69 -5.86
N GLU A 65 -23.58 17.84 -5.40
CA GLU A 65 -22.42 18.27 -6.18
C GLU A 65 -21.55 17.07 -6.59
N PHE A 66 -21.55 15.98 -5.82
CA PHE A 66 -20.83 14.73 -6.10
C PHE A 66 -21.74 13.51 -5.93
N LEU A 67 -21.71 12.60 -6.90
CA LEU A 67 -22.44 11.34 -6.87
C LEU A 67 -21.53 10.20 -7.34
N CYS A 68 -21.32 9.21 -6.47
CA CYS A 68 -20.71 7.93 -6.80
C CYS A 68 -21.75 6.83 -6.62
N VAL A 69 -22.04 6.08 -7.67
CA VAL A 69 -22.96 4.94 -7.66
C VAL A 69 -22.23 3.71 -8.15
N SER A 70 -22.38 2.60 -7.45
CA SER A 70 -21.91 1.32 -7.94
C SER A 70 -22.85 0.17 -7.60
N ASN A 71 -22.75 -0.92 -8.36
CA ASN A 71 -23.55 -2.11 -8.13
C ASN A 71 -22.80 -3.42 -8.41
N ARG A 72 -22.01 -3.88 -7.43
CA ARG A 72 -21.21 -5.12 -7.55
C ARG A 72 -22.00 -6.42 -7.30
N ASN A 73 -23.31 -6.36 -7.02
CA ASN A 73 -24.08 -7.54 -6.63
C ASN A 73 -24.56 -8.42 -7.81
N GLY A 74 -24.22 -8.04 -9.06
CA GLY A 74 -24.57 -8.78 -10.28
C GLY A 74 -25.98 -8.52 -10.82
N SER A 75 -26.80 -7.69 -10.17
CA SER A 75 -28.06 -7.21 -10.75
C SER A 75 -27.79 -6.15 -11.83
N LYS A 76 -28.42 -6.28 -13.00
CA LYS A 76 -28.34 -5.27 -14.05
C LYS A 76 -29.26 -4.10 -13.69
N GLU A 77 -28.71 -3.12 -13.01
CA GLU A 77 -29.39 -1.86 -12.70
C GLU A 77 -28.94 -0.78 -13.69
N THR A 78 -29.88 0.03 -14.18
CA THR A 78 -29.63 1.03 -15.24
C THR A 78 -29.82 2.45 -14.69
N LEU A 79 -28.75 3.24 -14.65
CA LEU A 79 -28.79 4.66 -14.29
C LEU A 79 -29.32 5.49 -15.47
N ASP A 80 -30.42 6.20 -15.25
CA ASP A 80 -30.95 7.21 -16.17
C ASP A 80 -30.25 8.55 -15.96
N LEU A 81 -29.39 8.94 -16.91
CA LEU A 81 -28.58 10.16 -16.83
C LEU A 81 -29.43 11.44 -16.94
N ASP A 82 -30.67 11.37 -17.46
CA ASP A 82 -31.59 12.51 -17.54
C ASP A 82 -32.16 12.94 -16.17
N ARG A 83 -32.02 12.07 -15.16
CA ARG A 83 -32.49 12.30 -13.79
C ARG A 83 -31.43 12.87 -12.86
N LEU A 84 -30.22 13.15 -13.36
CA LEU A 84 -29.16 13.74 -12.57
C LEU A 84 -29.54 15.17 -12.11
N PRO A 85 -29.15 15.58 -10.90
CA PRO A 85 -29.43 16.92 -10.38
C PRO A 85 -28.61 17.98 -11.10
N VAL A 86 -29.20 19.16 -11.34
CA VAL A 86 -28.54 20.26 -12.06
C VAL A 86 -27.28 20.78 -11.34
N SER A 87 -27.24 20.65 -10.01
CA SER A 87 -26.09 21.04 -9.18
C SER A 87 -24.88 20.11 -9.30
N LEU A 88 -25.03 18.95 -9.96
CA LEU A 88 -24.00 17.92 -10.00
C LEU A 88 -22.78 18.40 -10.79
N LYS A 89 -21.59 18.22 -10.21
CA LYS A 89 -20.30 18.51 -10.82
C LYS A 89 -19.48 17.25 -11.06
N CYS A 90 -19.58 16.25 -10.19
CA CYS A 90 -18.80 15.03 -10.28
C CYS A 90 -19.72 13.81 -10.30
N LEU A 91 -19.55 12.95 -11.32
CA LEU A 91 -20.32 11.73 -11.49
C LEU A 91 -19.39 10.52 -11.63
N TRP A 92 -19.50 9.58 -10.71
CA TRP A 92 -18.80 8.29 -10.74
C TRP A 92 -19.83 7.18 -10.83
N VAL A 93 -19.72 6.32 -11.84
CA VAL A 93 -20.62 5.17 -12.05
C VAL A 93 -19.78 3.93 -12.23
N CYS A 94 -19.99 2.92 -11.40
CA CYS A 94 -19.25 1.67 -11.45
C CYS A 94 -20.17 0.45 -11.52
N TYR A 95 -19.90 -0.53 -12.39
CA TYR A 95 -20.66 -1.80 -12.45
C TYR A 95 -22.18 -1.62 -12.64
N LEU A 96 -22.59 -0.69 -13.52
CA LEU A 96 -23.98 -0.35 -13.78
C LEU A 96 -24.22 -0.23 -15.29
N SER A 97 -25.47 -0.36 -15.72
CA SER A 97 -25.88 0.11 -17.05
C SER A 97 -26.17 1.62 -17.02
N ALA A 98 -26.01 2.32 -18.14
CA ALA A 98 -26.39 3.73 -18.29
C ALA A 98 -27.32 3.92 -19.50
N THR A 99 -28.27 4.85 -19.38
CA THR A 99 -29.22 5.21 -20.46
C THR A 99 -29.58 6.70 -20.42
N VAL A 100 -30.19 7.18 -21.52
CA VAL A 100 -30.73 8.54 -21.70
C VAL A 100 -32.06 8.39 -22.46
N TYR A 101 -33.15 9.00 -21.98
CA TYR A 101 -34.50 8.94 -22.55
C TYR A 101 -34.95 10.31 -23.10
N GLU A 102 -34.33 10.76 -24.19
CA GLU A 102 -34.76 11.77 -25.20
C GLU A 102 -35.39 13.14 -24.81
N GLN A 103 -35.89 13.38 -23.60
CA GLN A 103 -36.65 14.59 -23.26
C GLN A 103 -35.80 15.76 -22.74
N SER A 104 -34.50 15.60 -22.43
CA SER A 104 -33.72 16.64 -21.71
C SER A 104 -32.64 17.38 -22.51
N LEU A 105 -32.16 16.87 -23.65
CA LEU A 105 -30.99 17.41 -24.37
C LEU A 105 -31.22 18.80 -25.01
N LYS A 106 -32.36 19.44 -24.77
CA LYS A 106 -32.67 20.83 -25.16
C LYS A 106 -33.13 21.71 -23.98
N SER A 107 -33.11 21.19 -22.75
CA SER A 107 -33.60 21.88 -21.54
C SER A 107 -32.44 22.44 -20.71
N PRO A 108 -32.56 23.63 -20.09
CA PRO A 108 -31.56 24.18 -19.15
C PRO A 108 -31.40 23.37 -17.84
N SER A 109 -31.97 22.16 -17.76
CA SER A 109 -32.07 21.31 -16.58
C SER A 109 -31.11 20.12 -16.55
N VAL A 110 -30.03 20.15 -17.34
CA VAL A 110 -28.99 19.10 -17.34
C VAL A 110 -27.78 19.62 -16.55
N PRO A 111 -27.12 18.81 -15.70
CA PRO A 111 -25.91 19.24 -14.98
C PRO A 111 -24.80 19.69 -15.94
N ARG A 112 -23.85 20.48 -15.41
CA ARG A 112 -22.58 20.80 -16.08
C ARG A 112 -21.45 20.13 -15.32
N LEU A 113 -21.22 18.87 -15.64
CA LEU A 113 -20.22 18.04 -14.97
C LEU A 113 -18.82 18.59 -15.25
N GLU A 114 -18.00 18.65 -14.20
CA GLU A 114 -16.56 18.92 -14.24
C GLU A 114 -15.75 17.62 -14.35
N ARG A 115 -16.29 16.51 -13.82
CA ARG A 115 -15.66 15.19 -13.86
C ARG A 115 -16.67 14.06 -14.08
N ILE A 116 -16.33 13.15 -14.99
CA ILE A 116 -17.13 11.96 -15.29
C ILE A 116 -16.20 10.75 -15.26
N ASN A 117 -16.49 9.78 -14.40
CA ASN A 117 -15.77 8.52 -14.32
C ASN A 117 -16.75 7.35 -14.48
N PHE A 118 -16.57 6.55 -15.52
CA PHE A 118 -17.37 5.37 -15.79
C PHE A 118 -16.47 4.14 -15.75
N TYR A 119 -16.71 3.23 -14.80
CA TYR A 119 -15.94 2.00 -14.62
C TYR A 119 -16.81 0.75 -14.73
N ASP A 120 -16.48 -0.17 -15.61
CA ASP A 120 -17.28 -1.36 -15.87
C ASP A 120 -18.76 -1.01 -16.16
N VAL A 121 -19.00 0.09 -16.90
CA VAL A 121 -20.34 0.56 -17.28
C VAL A 121 -20.79 -0.05 -18.60
N SER A 122 -22.03 -0.56 -18.66
CA SER A 122 -22.67 -1.04 -19.87
C SER A 122 -23.66 -0.03 -20.44
N VAL A 123 -23.82 0.01 -21.77
CA VAL A 123 -24.84 0.81 -22.44
C VAL A 123 -25.58 -0.09 -23.41
N GLU A 124 -26.91 -0.09 -23.37
CA GLU A 124 -27.72 -0.86 -24.32
C GLU A 124 -27.58 -0.28 -25.74
N GLU A 125 -27.51 -1.14 -26.77
CA GLU A 125 -27.30 -0.77 -28.19
C GLU A 125 -28.23 0.37 -28.65
N ASN A 126 -29.50 0.30 -28.27
CA ASN A 126 -30.51 1.30 -28.62
C ASN A 126 -30.31 2.67 -27.92
N ALA A 127 -29.43 2.77 -26.92
CA ALA A 127 -29.17 3.96 -26.11
C ALA A 127 -27.77 4.56 -26.35
N VAL A 128 -26.86 3.86 -27.05
CA VAL A 128 -25.48 4.28 -27.34
C VAL A 128 -25.44 5.70 -27.93
N SER A 129 -26.20 5.97 -28.99
CA SER A 129 -26.22 7.30 -29.62
C SER A 129 -26.65 8.41 -28.66
N ARG A 130 -27.62 8.13 -27.76
CA ARG A 130 -28.13 9.12 -26.80
C ARG A 130 -27.16 9.37 -25.65
N VAL A 131 -26.58 8.31 -25.08
CA VAL A 131 -25.57 8.42 -24.02
C VAL A 131 -24.30 9.09 -24.56
N SER A 132 -23.88 8.75 -25.79
CA SER A 132 -22.74 9.40 -26.45
C SER A 132 -22.96 10.89 -26.63
N LYS A 133 -24.16 11.29 -27.10
CA LYS A 133 -24.53 12.71 -27.22
C LYS A 133 -24.53 13.44 -25.87
N PHE A 134 -25.05 12.81 -24.81
CA PHE A 134 -24.99 13.38 -23.45
C PHE A 134 -23.54 13.63 -23.04
N ILE A 135 -22.65 12.65 -23.19
CA ILE A 135 -21.23 12.79 -22.85
C ILE A 135 -20.60 13.93 -23.67
N ALA A 136 -20.84 13.96 -24.99
CA ALA A 136 -20.32 15.00 -25.87
C ALA A 136 -20.73 16.41 -25.42
N GLU A 137 -21.99 16.60 -25.02
CA GLU A 137 -22.48 17.89 -24.51
C GLU A 137 -21.83 18.28 -23.18
N GLN A 138 -21.61 17.33 -22.26
CA GLN A 138 -20.89 17.59 -21.00
C GLN A 138 -19.44 17.99 -21.26
N LEU A 139 -18.75 17.24 -22.14
CA LEU A 139 -17.38 17.53 -22.56
C LEU A 139 -17.27 18.93 -23.18
N LYS A 140 -18.17 19.31 -24.08
CA LYS A 140 -18.22 20.67 -24.69
C LYS A 140 -18.46 21.78 -23.67
N ALA A 141 -19.21 21.49 -22.60
CA ALA A 141 -19.66 22.50 -21.65
C ALA A 141 -18.62 22.85 -20.56
N ASN A 142 -18.15 21.87 -19.79
CA ASN A 142 -17.36 22.14 -18.57
C ASN A 142 -16.47 20.98 -18.08
N THR A 143 -16.55 19.80 -18.69
CA THR A 143 -15.81 18.64 -18.18
C THR A 143 -14.31 18.81 -18.35
N LYS A 144 -13.57 18.79 -17.24
CA LYS A 144 -12.11 18.88 -17.18
C LYS A 144 -11.44 17.51 -17.12
N ALA A 145 -12.14 16.51 -16.60
CA ALA A 145 -11.63 15.14 -16.46
C ALA A 145 -12.68 14.10 -16.89
N PHE A 146 -12.28 13.20 -17.78
CA PHE A 146 -13.13 12.12 -18.29
C PHE A 146 -12.40 10.78 -18.20
N GLU A 147 -13.03 9.80 -17.58
CA GLU A 147 -12.50 8.44 -17.48
C GLU A 147 -13.55 7.43 -17.95
N TRP A 148 -13.15 6.56 -18.88
CA TRP A 148 -14.00 5.51 -19.44
C TRP A 148 -13.32 4.14 -19.38
N GLN A 149 -13.92 3.24 -18.63
CA GLN A 149 -13.56 1.84 -18.56
C GLN A 149 -14.81 0.97 -18.77
N PRO A 150 -14.94 0.25 -19.90
CA PRO A 150 -16.12 -0.55 -20.21
C PRO A 150 -16.10 -1.94 -19.54
N TYR A 151 -17.28 -2.53 -19.37
CA TYR A 151 -17.49 -3.84 -18.74
C TYR A 151 -16.78 -5.00 -19.47
N PHE A 152 -16.09 -5.87 -18.70
CA PHE A 152 -15.22 -6.97 -19.18
C PHE A 152 -15.83 -7.94 -20.19
N HIS A 153 -17.14 -8.19 -20.14
CA HIS A 153 -17.80 -9.23 -20.96
C HIS A 153 -18.64 -8.73 -22.13
N LEU A 154 -18.60 -7.43 -22.45
CA LEU A 154 -19.28 -6.93 -23.64
C LEU A 154 -18.40 -7.14 -24.86
N GLU A 155 -18.75 -8.16 -25.66
CA GLU A 155 -18.19 -8.37 -26.99
C GLU A 155 -18.60 -7.28 -28.00
N THR A 156 -19.48 -6.35 -27.62
CA THR A 156 -20.18 -5.46 -28.57
C THR A 156 -19.38 -4.23 -28.98
N LEU A 157 -19.58 -3.81 -30.23
CA LEU A 157 -19.07 -2.58 -30.86
C LEU A 157 -19.45 -1.27 -30.10
N ASP A 158 -20.35 -1.36 -29.12
CA ASP A 158 -21.09 -0.23 -28.54
C ASP A 158 -20.26 0.76 -27.72
N ALA A 159 -19.33 0.27 -26.87
CA ALA A 159 -18.49 1.15 -26.05
C ALA A 159 -17.48 1.94 -26.91
N THR A 160 -17.00 1.29 -27.96
CA THR A 160 -16.09 1.84 -28.96
C THR A 160 -16.76 2.95 -29.78
N GLU A 161 -18.01 2.74 -30.20
CA GLU A 161 -18.82 3.76 -30.84
C GLU A 161 -19.17 4.91 -29.87
N LEU A 162 -19.46 4.63 -28.61
CA LEU A 162 -19.83 5.65 -27.63
C LEU A 162 -18.76 6.74 -27.47
N VAL A 163 -17.52 6.31 -27.24
CA VAL A 163 -16.38 7.20 -27.02
C VAL A 163 -15.98 7.89 -28.32
N SER A 164 -15.91 7.17 -29.44
CA SER A 164 -15.58 7.79 -30.74
C SER A 164 -16.60 8.86 -31.13
N HIS A 165 -17.91 8.59 -31.07
CA HIS A 165 -18.92 9.60 -31.36
C HIS A 165 -18.88 10.78 -30.39
N ALA A 166 -18.59 10.54 -29.10
CA ALA A 166 -18.49 11.61 -28.11
C ALA A 166 -17.25 12.50 -28.31
N LEU A 167 -16.16 11.93 -28.84
CA LEU A 167 -14.86 12.58 -28.99
C LEU A 167 -14.59 13.16 -30.41
N MET A 168 -15.35 12.77 -31.43
CA MET A 168 -15.10 13.16 -32.83
C MET A 168 -15.31 14.65 -33.14
N ASP A 169 -15.86 15.44 -32.21
CA ASP A 169 -16.39 16.77 -32.52
C ASP A 169 -16.14 17.82 -31.42
N VAL A 170 -15.05 17.64 -30.65
CA VAL A 170 -14.80 18.35 -29.37
C VAL A 170 -13.47 19.11 -29.31
N ALA A 171 -13.03 19.65 -30.44
CA ALA A 171 -11.78 20.42 -30.56
C ALA A 171 -11.65 21.61 -29.59
N SER A 172 -12.77 22.15 -29.10
CA SER A 172 -12.83 23.31 -28.20
C SER A 172 -13.15 22.96 -26.74
N THR A 173 -12.94 21.72 -26.31
CA THR A 173 -13.27 21.29 -24.94
C THR A 173 -12.30 21.79 -23.88
N PRO A 174 -12.77 22.10 -22.66
CA PRO A 174 -11.92 22.37 -21.51
C PRO A 174 -11.29 21.09 -20.92
N LEU A 175 -11.30 19.96 -21.65
CA LEU A 175 -10.83 18.68 -21.18
C LEU A 175 -9.31 18.73 -20.98
N THR A 176 -8.87 18.50 -19.75
CA THR A 176 -7.45 18.51 -19.36
C THR A 176 -6.92 17.11 -19.06
N HIS A 177 -7.79 16.17 -18.69
CA HIS A 177 -7.44 14.79 -18.35
C HIS A 177 -8.41 13.83 -19.03
N CYS A 178 -7.89 12.83 -19.74
CA CYS A 178 -8.69 11.80 -20.38
C CYS A 178 -8.07 10.43 -20.11
N CYS A 179 -8.83 9.48 -19.58
CA CYS A 179 -8.44 8.09 -19.45
C CYS A 179 -9.42 7.20 -20.18
N ILE A 180 -8.94 6.35 -21.08
CA ILE A 180 -9.77 5.42 -21.82
C ILE A 180 -9.12 4.05 -21.77
N THR A 181 -9.95 3.06 -21.45
CA THR A 181 -9.50 1.66 -21.41
C THR A 181 -10.31 0.81 -22.39
N ARG A 182 -9.66 -0.16 -23.03
CA ARG A 182 -10.20 -1.21 -23.92
C ARG A 182 -10.80 -0.77 -25.26
N ARG A 183 -10.52 -1.59 -26.29
CA ARG A 183 -11.06 -1.57 -27.67
C ARG A 183 -11.34 -0.15 -28.19
N LEU A 184 -10.27 0.64 -28.39
CA LEU A 184 -10.35 1.77 -29.31
C LEU A 184 -10.72 1.24 -30.71
N PRO A 185 -11.51 1.99 -31.51
CA PRO A 185 -11.91 1.52 -32.83
C PRO A 185 -10.66 1.24 -33.68
N ALA A 186 -10.78 0.29 -34.61
CA ALA A 186 -9.81 0.12 -35.69
C ALA A 186 -9.70 1.36 -36.61
N ARG A 187 -10.49 2.42 -36.35
CA ARG A 187 -10.40 3.75 -36.97
C ARG A 187 -9.57 4.64 -36.04
N SER A 188 -8.51 5.24 -36.58
CA SER A 188 -7.57 6.13 -35.89
C SER A 188 -8.30 7.20 -35.06
N LEU A 189 -8.10 7.20 -33.74
CA LEU A 189 -8.48 8.32 -32.88
C LEU A 189 -7.38 9.38 -32.97
N HIS A 190 -7.75 10.55 -33.50
CA HIS A 190 -6.88 11.71 -33.58
C HIS A 190 -7.06 12.57 -32.33
N TRP A 191 -6.06 12.63 -31.44
CA TRP A 191 -6.10 13.42 -30.20
C TRP A 191 -5.65 14.87 -30.37
N SER A 192 -5.04 15.20 -31.51
CA SER A 192 -4.57 16.56 -31.83
C SER A 192 -5.62 17.68 -31.67
N PRO A 193 -6.93 17.45 -31.90
CA PRO A 193 -7.95 18.48 -31.67
C PRO A 193 -8.11 18.89 -30.19
N PHE A 194 -7.71 18.07 -29.20
CA PHE A 194 -7.90 18.38 -27.78
C PHE A 194 -6.85 19.34 -27.23
N GLN A 195 -6.93 20.62 -27.61
CA GLN A 195 -5.89 21.63 -27.35
C GLN A 195 -5.59 21.88 -25.86
N HIS A 196 -6.55 21.62 -24.97
CA HIS A 196 -6.41 21.80 -23.52
C HIS A 196 -5.95 20.53 -22.77
N LEU A 197 -5.83 19.39 -23.48
CA LEU A 197 -5.50 18.12 -22.85
C LEU A 197 -4.05 18.13 -22.37
N LYS A 198 -3.88 17.84 -21.07
CA LYS A 198 -2.60 17.80 -20.37
C LYS A 198 -2.19 16.38 -20.02
N ARG A 199 -3.15 15.49 -19.73
CA ARG A 199 -2.92 14.08 -19.46
C ARG A 199 -3.81 13.19 -20.31
N LEU A 200 -3.21 12.15 -20.89
CA LEU A 200 -3.90 11.13 -21.67
C LEU A 200 -3.45 9.74 -21.24
N ASP A 201 -4.41 8.95 -20.76
CA ASP A 201 -4.19 7.56 -20.34
C ASP A 201 -4.96 6.63 -21.31
N ILE A 202 -4.26 5.70 -21.95
CA ILE A 202 -4.79 4.74 -22.92
C ILE A 202 -4.41 3.33 -22.45
N ILE A 203 -5.37 2.56 -21.96
CA ILE A 203 -5.10 1.30 -21.24
C ILE A 203 -5.78 0.12 -21.95
N ASP A 204 -5.16 -1.07 -21.89
CA ASP A 204 -5.65 -2.33 -22.47
C ASP A 204 -5.94 -2.26 -23.98
N LEU A 205 -4.98 -1.87 -24.82
CA LEU A 205 -5.15 -1.98 -26.28
C LEU A 205 -5.07 -3.46 -26.71
N VAL A 206 -6.09 -3.92 -27.45
CA VAL A 206 -6.26 -5.34 -27.82
C VAL A 206 -5.84 -5.63 -29.28
N TYR A 207 -5.66 -4.60 -30.13
CA TYR A 207 -5.45 -4.76 -31.58
C TYR A 207 -4.02 -4.44 -32.03
N ASP A 208 -3.62 -5.00 -33.18
CA ASP A 208 -2.41 -4.67 -33.95
C ASP A 208 -2.50 -3.19 -34.38
N THR A 209 -1.69 -2.32 -33.76
CA THR A 209 -1.82 -0.88 -33.91
C THR A 209 -1.10 -0.41 -35.18
N SER A 210 -1.70 -0.63 -36.34
CA SER A 210 -1.49 0.22 -37.53
C SER A 210 -2.20 1.58 -37.40
N LEU A 211 -2.42 2.03 -36.14
CA LEU A 211 -3.11 3.26 -35.80
C LEU A 211 -2.21 4.45 -36.12
N ILE A 212 -2.75 5.44 -36.83
CA ILE A 212 -2.14 6.76 -36.96
C ILE A 212 -2.32 7.47 -35.62
N TRP A 213 -1.23 7.64 -34.89
CA TRP A 213 -1.21 8.40 -33.64
C TRP A 213 -1.08 9.88 -33.93
N SER A 214 -1.91 10.69 -33.29
CA SER A 214 -1.73 12.14 -33.30
C SER A 214 -2.12 12.70 -31.95
N PHE A 215 -1.23 13.45 -31.32
CA PHE A 215 -1.40 13.98 -29.97
C PHE A 215 -1.53 15.51 -29.98
N PRO A 216 -2.11 16.13 -28.94
CA PRO A 216 -2.12 17.58 -28.81
C PRO A 216 -0.74 18.10 -28.41
N MET A 217 -0.31 19.20 -29.02
CA MET A 217 1.04 19.77 -28.81
C MET A 217 1.32 20.19 -27.37
N GLY A 218 0.27 20.48 -26.59
CA GLY A 218 0.37 20.89 -25.19
C GLY A 218 0.27 19.77 -24.16
N LEU A 219 0.28 18.49 -24.60
CA LEU A 219 0.20 17.32 -23.71
C LEU A 219 1.47 17.19 -22.85
N GLU A 220 1.29 16.96 -21.56
CA GLU A 220 2.37 16.89 -20.57
C GLU A 220 2.57 15.47 -20.01
N GLU A 221 1.50 14.67 -19.93
CA GLU A 221 1.53 13.30 -19.41
C GLU A 221 0.86 12.33 -20.40
N LEU A 222 1.53 11.23 -20.68
CA LEU A 222 1.02 10.17 -21.56
C LEU A 222 1.26 8.80 -20.91
N ILE A 223 0.19 8.05 -20.68
CA ILE A 223 0.24 6.67 -20.19
C ILE A 223 -0.39 5.77 -21.25
N ILE A 224 0.35 4.76 -21.68
CA ILE A 224 -0.12 3.76 -22.63
C ILE A 224 0.14 2.38 -22.04
N SER A 225 -0.88 1.52 -22.05
CA SER A 225 -0.77 0.15 -21.54
C SER A 225 -1.48 -0.83 -22.45
N GLY A 226 -0.84 -1.96 -22.72
CA GLY A 226 -1.35 -3.05 -23.56
C GLY A 226 -1.27 -2.70 -25.04
N GLY A 227 -0.99 -3.70 -25.87
CA GLY A 227 -0.96 -3.58 -27.34
C GLY A 227 0.17 -4.38 -27.99
N LEU A 228 -0.04 -4.79 -29.23
CA LEU A 228 1.02 -5.31 -30.11
C LEU A 228 1.39 -4.20 -31.10
N PHE A 229 2.58 -3.64 -30.97
CA PHE A 229 3.10 -2.65 -31.90
C PHE A 229 3.96 -3.34 -32.94
N THR A 230 3.62 -3.13 -34.21
CA THR A 230 4.36 -3.71 -35.33
C THR A 230 5.52 -2.80 -35.75
N GLU A 231 5.40 -1.48 -35.58
CA GLU A 231 6.45 -0.48 -35.83
C GLU A 231 6.34 0.69 -34.82
N PHE A 232 7.42 1.02 -34.10
CA PHE A 232 7.44 2.09 -33.09
C PHE A 232 7.70 3.48 -33.68
N THR A 233 8.43 3.60 -34.79
CA THR A 233 8.82 4.91 -35.38
C THR A 233 7.65 5.86 -35.63
N PRO A 234 6.52 5.42 -36.22
CA PRO A 234 5.37 6.32 -36.42
C PRO A 234 4.76 6.83 -35.11
N PHE A 235 4.86 6.05 -34.04
CA PHE A 235 4.45 6.46 -32.71
C PHE A 235 5.48 7.42 -32.09
N GLU A 236 6.77 7.09 -32.21
CA GLU A 236 7.87 7.95 -31.76
C GLU A 236 7.74 9.34 -32.34
N ASP A 237 7.49 9.48 -33.65
CA ASP A 237 7.34 10.77 -34.36
C ASP A 237 6.08 11.55 -33.94
N ALA A 238 5.04 10.86 -33.46
CA ALA A 238 3.79 11.50 -33.05
C ALA A 238 3.86 12.18 -31.68
N LEU A 239 4.81 11.80 -30.81
CA LEU A 239 4.91 12.33 -29.45
C LEU A 239 5.09 13.87 -29.42
N PRO A 240 4.35 14.61 -28.59
CA PRO A 240 4.46 16.06 -28.53
C PRO A 240 5.64 16.51 -27.64
N PRO A 241 6.28 17.66 -27.94
CA PRO A 241 7.50 18.12 -27.26
C PRO A 241 7.30 18.60 -25.82
N GLU A 242 6.05 18.88 -25.40
CA GLU A 242 5.72 19.34 -24.04
C GLU A 242 5.64 18.21 -23.00
N LEU A 243 5.82 16.95 -23.43
CA LEU A 243 5.76 15.79 -22.53
C LEU A 243 6.83 15.88 -21.43
N LYS A 244 6.37 15.65 -20.20
CA LYS A 244 7.15 15.55 -18.97
C LYS A 244 7.13 14.15 -18.39
N HIS A 245 6.06 13.39 -18.64
CA HIS A 245 5.84 12.06 -18.10
C HIS A 245 5.36 11.10 -19.20
N ILE A 246 6.06 9.98 -19.36
CA ILE A 246 5.67 8.92 -20.28
C ILE A 246 5.69 7.58 -19.54
N GLU A 247 4.58 6.86 -19.59
CA GLU A 247 4.52 5.45 -19.21
C GLU A 247 4.07 4.61 -20.39
N ILE A 248 4.81 3.56 -20.68
CA ILE A 248 4.52 2.61 -21.73
C ILE A 248 4.65 1.22 -21.13
N ASN A 249 3.52 0.53 -21.01
CA ASN A 249 3.40 -0.76 -20.33
C ASN A 249 2.88 -1.84 -21.29
N ASN A 250 3.41 -3.06 -21.19
CA ASN A 250 2.90 -4.23 -21.92
C ASN A 250 2.87 -4.05 -23.45
N LEU A 251 3.87 -3.35 -24.00
CA LEU A 251 4.00 -3.18 -25.45
C LEU A 251 4.96 -4.21 -26.03
N LYS A 252 4.43 -5.15 -26.82
CA LYS A 252 5.26 -6.12 -27.54
C LYS A 252 5.86 -5.47 -28.79
N TRP A 253 7.19 -5.38 -28.83
CA TRP A 253 7.96 -4.98 -30.03
C TRP A 253 8.23 -6.20 -30.91
N ARG A 254 8.24 -5.99 -32.23
CA ARG A 254 8.75 -7.01 -33.16
C ARG A 254 10.27 -7.13 -33.04
N ALA A 255 10.79 -8.33 -33.30
CA ALA A 255 12.22 -8.53 -33.50
C ALA A 255 12.74 -7.55 -34.56
N ASN A 256 13.90 -6.93 -34.31
CA ASN A 256 14.52 -5.90 -35.15
C ASN A 256 13.78 -4.54 -35.23
N SER A 257 12.93 -4.22 -34.25
CA SER A 257 12.38 -2.86 -34.12
C SER A 257 13.50 -1.84 -33.91
N PRO A 258 13.41 -0.62 -34.48
CA PRO A 258 14.43 0.40 -34.31
C PRO A 258 14.56 0.84 -32.85
N ALA A 259 15.77 1.26 -32.48
CA ALA A 259 16.04 1.79 -31.15
C ALA A 259 15.28 3.09 -30.88
N LEU A 260 14.91 3.28 -29.61
CA LEU A 260 14.14 4.42 -29.11
C LEU A 260 14.99 5.70 -29.12
N LYS A 261 14.53 6.77 -29.79
CA LYS A 261 15.27 8.04 -29.88
C LYS A 261 14.43 9.23 -29.40
N LEU A 262 14.43 9.48 -28.10
CA LEU A 262 13.59 10.50 -27.47
C LEU A 262 14.27 11.87 -27.29
N LEU A 263 15.40 12.13 -27.95
CA LEU A 263 16.18 13.38 -27.81
C LEU A 263 15.35 14.66 -27.99
N ARG A 264 14.31 14.62 -28.82
CA ARG A 264 13.44 15.77 -29.10
C ARG A 264 12.52 16.16 -27.94
N LEU A 265 12.38 15.31 -26.92
CA LEU A 265 11.51 15.52 -25.77
C LEU A 265 12.29 16.17 -24.61
N GLU A 266 12.76 17.40 -24.83
CA GLU A 266 13.65 18.14 -23.91
C GLU A 266 13.03 18.46 -22.52
N LYS A 267 11.72 18.28 -22.38
CA LYS A 267 10.97 18.50 -21.12
C LYS A 267 10.69 17.20 -20.36
N LEU A 268 11.04 16.04 -20.93
CA LEU A 268 10.76 14.73 -20.36
C LEU A 268 11.55 14.56 -19.06
N GLN A 269 10.87 14.29 -17.95
CA GLN A 269 11.46 14.09 -16.62
C GLN A 269 11.30 12.65 -16.15
N TYR A 270 10.18 12.01 -16.48
CA TYR A 270 9.84 10.64 -16.09
C TYR A 270 9.59 9.78 -17.32
N LEU A 271 10.28 8.65 -17.41
CA LEU A 271 10.09 7.66 -18.46
C LEU A 271 10.01 6.25 -17.85
N LYS A 272 8.89 5.57 -18.06
CA LYS A 272 8.71 4.16 -17.71
C LYS A 272 8.39 3.32 -18.94
N LEU A 273 9.15 2.26 -19.09
CA LEU A 273 9.08 1.28 -20.16
C LEU A 273 9.00 -0.11 -19.50
N LEU A 274 7.80 -0.70 -19.48
CA LEU A 274 7.50 -1.96 -18.77
C LEU A 274 7.05 -3.06 -19.75
N CYS A 275 7.53 -4.28 -19.55
CA CYS A 275 7.14 -5.48 -20.31
C CYS A 275 7.23 -5.29 -21.83
N MET A 276 8.29 -4.63 -22.25
CA MET A 276 8.70 -4.56 -23.64
C MET A 276 9.50 -5.82 -23.98
N THR A 277 9.38 -6.28 -25.22
CA THR A 277 10.37 -7.19 -25.82
C THR A 277 11.39 -6.32 -26.55
N PRO A 278 12.28 -5.58 -25.85
CA PRO A 278 13.16 -4.65 -26.51
C PRO A 278 13.90 -5.37 -27.62
N GLY A 279 13.95 -4.74 -28.80
CA GLY A 279 14.77 -5.20 -29.89
C GLY A 279 16.18 -5.29 -29.35
N GLU A 280 16.88 -6.35 -29.73
CA GLU A 280 18.30 -6.51 -29.47
C GLU A 280 19.00 -5.15 -29.71
N ASN A 281 19.79 -4.65 -28.74
CA ASN A 281 20.60 -3.40 -28.75
C ASN A 281 20.09 -2.19 -27.91
N ILE A 282 20.07 -2.31 -26.57
CA ILE A 282 19.86 -1.19 -25.63
C ILE A 282 20.89 -0.05 -25.79
N GLU A 283 22.12 -0.36 -26.24
CA GLU A 283 23.18 0.62 -26.51
C GLU A 283 22.81 1.67 -27.57
N GLN A 284 21.81 1.40 -28.40
CA GLN A 284 21.33 2.32 -29.44
C GLN A 284 20.25 3.27 -28.94
N PHE A 285 19.74 3.08 -27.72
CA PHE A 285 18.71 3.94 -27.16
C PHE A 285 19.31 5.29 -26.80
N VAL A 286 18.57 6.35 -27.12
CA VAL A 286 19.01 7.71 -26.81
C VAL A 286 17.92 8.44 -26.05
N PHE A 287 18.25 8.85 -24.84
CA PHE A 287 17.37 9.55 -23.92
C PHE A 287 17.76 11.04 -23.83
N PRO A 288 16.79 11.96 -23.63
CA PRO A 288 17.12 13.36 -23.38
C PRO A 288 17.73 13.54 -21.98
N ASP A 289 18.71 14.45 -21.88
CA ASP A 289 19.42 14.75 -20.61
C ASP A 289 18.50 15.33 -19.51
N SER A 290 17.26 15.70 -19.84
CA SER A 290 16.24 16.19 -18.91
C SER A 290 15.62 15.11 -18.03
N VAL A 291 15.75 13.83 -18.42
CA VAL A 291 15.15 12.70 -17.70
C VAL A 291 15.82 12.54 -16.33
N LYS A 292 15.01 12.48 -15.29
CA LYS A 292 15.41 12.31 -13.89
C LYS A 292 15.10 10.91 -13.37
N GLU A 293 14.03 10.29 -13.87
CA GLU A 293 13.57 8.97 -13.46
C GLU A 293 13.38 8.10 -14.70
N LEU A 294 14.11 6.99 -14.76
CA LEU A 294 14.06 6.02 -15.84
C LEU A 294 13.75 4.64 -15.28
N HIS A 295 12.60 4.10 -15.66
CA HIS A 295 12.18 2.76 -15.30
C HIS A 295 12.14 1.88 -16.54
N PHE A 296 12.94 0.81 -16.52
CA PHE A 296 13.09 -0.16 -17.58
C PHE A 296 12.88 -1.56 -16.98
N THR A 297 11.65 -1.83 -16.56
CA THR A 297 11.30 -3.01 -15.75
C THR A 297 10.67 -4.12 -16.58
N GLU A 298 10.87 -5.38 -16.20
CA GLU A 298 10.27 -6.55 -16.88
C GLU A 298 10.62 -6.66 -18.37
N ASN A 299 11.83 -6.22 -18.74
CA ASN A 299 12.31 -6.22 -20.12
C ASN A 299 13.46 -7.23 -20.23
N PRO A 300 13.32 -8.37 -20.93
CA PRO A 300 14.38 -9.38 -21.02
C PRO A 300 15.49 -8.94 -21.98
N VAL A 301 16.23 -7.89 -21.62
CA VAL A 301 17.33 -7.31 -22.43
C VAL A 301 18.56 -8.22 -22.39
N GLY A 302 18.75 -8.96 -21.29
CA GLY A 302 19.92 -9.80 -21.03
C GLY A 302 21.17 -9.04 -20.59
N SER A 303 21.40 -7.80 -21.07
CA SER A 303 22.51 -6.93 -20.64
C SER A 303 22.22 -5.44 -20.86
N PHE A 304 22.80 -4.58 -20.00
CA PHE A 304 22.84 -3.11 -20.15
C PHE A 304 24.22 -2.57 -20.54
N ASP A 305 25.14 -3.44 -20.94
CA ASP A 305 26.48 -3.04 -21.37
C ASP A 305 26.39 -2.07 -22.56
N GLY A 306 27.16 -0.98 -22.50
CA GLY A 306 27.16 0.07 -23.53
C GLY A 306 25.95 1.02 -23.51
N ALA A 307 24.97 0.82 -22.63
CA ALA A 307 23.85 1.75 -22.48
C ALA A 307 24.34 3.16 -22.06
N VAL A 308 23.78 4.19 -22.71
CA VAL A 308 24.09 5.59 -22.40
C VAL A 308 22.91 6.21 -21.66
N PHE A 309 23.08 6.47 -20.36
CA PHE A 309 22.05 7.06 -19.52
C PHE A 309 22.08 8.61 -19.53
N PRO A 310 20.94 9.28 -19.28
CA PRO A 310 20.87 10.74 -19.11
C PRO A 310 21.81 11.24 -18.01
N LYS A 311 22.47 12.38 -18.23
CA LYS A 311 23.40 12.97 -17.24
C LYS A 311 22.72 13.49 -15.98
N SER A 312 21.43 13.86 -16.07
CA SER A 312 20.64 14.36 -14.94
C SER A 312 19.85 13.26 -14.23
N LEU A 313 20.09 11.99 -14.56
CA LEU A 313 19.34 10.86 -14.01
C LEU A 313 19.60 10.73 -12.50
N LEU A 314 18.52 10.72 -11.72
CA LEU A 314 18.52 10.61 -10.27
C LEU A 314 18.06 9.23 -9.80
N SER A 315 17.12 8.62 -10.52
CA SER A 315 16.58 7.28 -10.24
C SER A 315 16.64 6.40 -11.50
N LEU A 316 17.21 5.22 -11.36
CA LEU A 316 17.27 4.20 -12.41
C LEU A 316 16.71 2.90 -11.86
N ASN A 317 15.71 2.37 -12.54
CA ASN A 317 15.16 1.06 -12.25
C ASN A 317 15.33 0.17 -13.49
N ILE A 318 16.13 -0.88 -13.36
CA ILE A 318 16.36 -1.91 -14.38
C ILE A 318 16.05 -3.31 -13.82
N SER A 319 15.08 -3.38 -12.90
CA SER A 319 14.67 -4.62 -12.25
C SER A 319 13.90 -5.55 -13.19
N SER A 320 13.83 -6.84 -12.83
CA SER A 320 13.10 -7.85 -13.60
C SER A 320 13.53 -7.96 -15.08
N SER A 321 14.79 -7.68 -15.39
CA SER A 321 15.29 -7.58 -16.77
C SER A 321 16.15 -8.76 -17.23
N GLU A 322 16.08 -9.88 -16.50
CA GLU A 322 16.86 -11.10 -16.70
C GLU A 322 18.39 -10.89 -16.72
N LEU A 323 18.87 -9.81 -16.09
CA LEU A 323 20.28 -9.46 -16.10
C LEU A 323 21.12 -10.45 -15.30
N THR A 324 22.19 -10.96 -15.90
CA THR A 324 23.13 -11.88 -15.22
C THR A 324 24.34 -11.15 -14.61
N SER A 325 24.62 -9.93 -15.07
CA SER A 325 25.66 -9.05 -14.57
C SER A 325 25.35 -7.60 -14.95
N VAL A 326 25.88 -6.65 -14.17
CA VAL A 326 25.87 -5.21 -14.46
C VAL A 326 27.26 -4.58 -14.34
N ASP A 327 28.32 -5.39 -14.44
CA ASP A 327 29.69 -4.96 -14.17
C ASP A 327 30.21 -3.91 -15.14
N ASN A 328 29.81 -3.97 -16.41
CA ASN A 328 30.25 -3.04 -17.45
C ASN A 328 29.25 -1.90 -17.69
N VAL A 329 28.21 -1.78 -16.85
CA VAL A 329 27.21 -0.73 -16.97
C VAL A 329 27.80 0.59 -16.46
N LEU A 330 27.76 1.62 -17.31
CA LEU A 330 28.28 2.95 -16.98
C LEU A 330 27.20 3.80 -16.32
N PHE A 331 27.04 3.67 -15.01
CA PHE A 331 26.05 4.44 -14.25
C PHE A 331 26.39 5.95 -14.17
N PRO A 332 25.40 6.85 -14.32
CA PRO A 332 25.61 8.29 -14.17
C PRO A 332 25.95 8.64 -12.72
N GLN A 333 26.95 9.50 -12.51
CA GLN A 333 27.46 9.80 -11.17
C GLN A 333 26.48 10.61 -10.28
N CYS A 334 25.48 11.24 -10.89
CA CYS A 334 24.41 11.97 -10.20
C CYS A 334 23.33 11.04 -9.61
N LEU A 335 23.37 9.74 -9.92
CA LEU A 335 22.35 8.78 -9.52
C LEU A 335 22.28 8.66 -8.00
N VAL A 336 21.07 8.73 -7.47
CA VAL A 336 20.73 8.67 -6.04
C VAL A 336 20.08 7.33 -5.69
N SER A 337 19.23 6.80 -6.57
CA SER A 337 18.54 5.53 -6.38
C SER A 337 18.79 4.60 -7.56
N LEU A 338 19.17 3.35 -7.27
CA LEU A 338 19.38 2.29 -8.24
C LEU A 338 18.63 1.04 -7.82
N ASP A 339 17.66 0.62 -8.63
CA ASP A 339 16.95 -0.63 -8.48
C ASP A 339 17.37 -1.62 -9.57
N ILE A 340 18.03 -2.69 -9.15
CA ILE A 340 18.46 -3.83 -9.96
C ILE A 340 17.90 -5.15 -9.42
N ALA A 341 16.76 -5.09 -8.71
CA ALA A 341 16.10 -6.24 -8.12
C ALA A 341 15.52 -7.22 -9.16
N CYS A 342 15.10 -8.40 -8.71
CA CYS A 342 14.42 -9.42 -9.50
C CYS A 342 15.20 -9.83 -10.78
N ASN A 343 16.52 -9.74 -10.76
CA ASN A 343 17.40 -10.13 -11.85
C ASN A 343 18.06 -11.50 -11.55
N ARG A 344 19.04 -11.91 -12.35
CA ARG A 344 19.78 -13.17 -12.19
C ARG A 344 21.26 -12.92 -11.87
N SER A 345 21.58 -11.78 -11.24
CA SER A 345 22.96 -11.43 -10.93
C SER A 345 23.50 -12.35 -9.84
N ASN A 346 24.65 -12.97 -10.11
CA ASN A 346 25.30 -13.88 -9.15
C ASN A 346 26.42 -13.22 -8.34
N SER A 347 26.84 -12.01 -8.74
CA SER A 347 27.88 -11.21 -8.09
C SER A 347 27.66 -9.73 -8.41
N VAL A 348 28.05 -8.86 -7.48
CA VAL A 348 28.09 -7.40 -7.65
C VAL A 348 29.37 -6.76 -7.10
N ASP A 349 30.36 -7.57 -6.72
CA ASP A 349 31.61 -7.09 -6.11
C ASP A 349 32.47 -6.25 -7.07
N THR A 350 32.28 -6.42 -8.38
CA THR A 350 33.01 -5.77 -9.47
C THR A 350 32.29 -4.55 -10.04
N VAL A 351 31.05 -4.29 -9.63
CA VAL A 351 30.23 -3.19 -10.13
C VAL A 351 30.77 -1.84 -9.64
N ASN A 352 30.87 -0.88 -10.55
CA ASN A 352 31.26 0.49 -10.24
C ASN A 352 30.02 1.34 -9.92
N PHE A 353 29.56 1.29 -8.67
CA PHE A 353 28.41 2.09 -8.23
C PHE A 353 28.72 3.61 -8.25
N PRO A 354 27.72 4.46 -8.56
CA PRO A 354 27.91 5.91 -8.66
C PRO A 354 28.16 6.58 -7.31
N ARG A 355 28.94 7.67 -7.30
CA ARG A 355 29.43 8.31 -6.07
C ARG A 355 28.37 8.95 -5.18
N ASN A 356 27.21 9.31 -5.73
CA ASN A 356 26.11 9.96 -5.01
C ASN A 356 24.99 8.98 -4.61
N LEU A 357 25.18 7.68 -4.82
CA LEU A 357 24.14 6.68 -4.56
C LEU A 357 23.77 6.67 -3.08
N GLU A 358 22.48 6.80 -2.78
CA GLU A 358 21.91 6.75 -1.43
C GLU A 358 21.07 5.48 -1.22
N GLU A 359 20.45 4.95 -2.27
CA GLU A 359 19.57 3.78 -2.21
C GLU A 359 19.97 2.75 -3.27
N LEU A 360 20.15 1.49 -2.84
CA LEU A 360 20.48 0.37 -3.71
C LEU A 360 19.56 -0.81 -3.41
N ASP A 361 18.76 -1.21 -4.40
CA ASP A 361 17.92 -2.40 -4.33
C ASP A 361 18.52 -3.53 -5.19
N LEU A 362 18.85 -4.63 -4.51
CA LEU A 362 19.43 -5.86 -5.05
C LEU A 362 18.55 -7.09 -4.73
N ASP A 363 17.29 -6.86 -4.37
CA ASP A 363 16.38 -7.92 -3.97
C ASP A 363 16.21 -8.98 -5.05
N HIS A 364 15.90 -10.21 -4.65
CA HIS A 364 15.54 -11.32 -5.53
C HIS A 364 16.53 -11.55 -6.69
N ASN A 365 17.82 -11.54 -6.40
CA ASN A 365 18.90 -11.93 -7.31
C ASN A 365 19.47 -13.31 -6.92
N GLU A 366 20.59 -13.72 -7.54
CA GLU A 366 21.26 -15.00 -7.27
C GLU A 366 22.57 -14.83 -6.49
N LEU A 367 22.70 -13.75 -5.70
CA LEU A 367 23.93 -13.42 -4.98
C LEU A 367 24.22 -14.47 -3.91
N LYS A 368 25.44 -15.01 -3.91
CA LYS A 368 25.93 -15.94 -2.88
C LYS A 368 26.71 -15.25 -1.77
N SER A 369 27.32 -14.11 -2.08
CA SER A 369 28.06 -13.32 -1.10
C SER A 369 28.12 -11.86 -1.51
N VAL A 370 28.16 -10.98 -0.52
CA VAL A 370 28.45 -9.55 -0.70
C VAL A 370 29.55 -9.19 0.28
N CYS A 371 30.81 -9.18 -0.15
CA CYS A 371 31.95 -9.01 0.78
C CYS A 371 32.97 -7.97 0.33
N LYS A 372 32.99 -7.62 -0.96
CA LYS A 372 33.93 -6.64 -1.52
C LYS A 372 33.20 -5.59 -2.33
N ILE A 373 31.90 -5.46 -2.09
CA ILE A 373 31.07 -4.50 -2.78
C ILE A 373 31.61 -3.10 -2.50
N LYS A 374 31.83 -2.40 -3.58
CA LYS A 374 32.46 -1.11 -3.60
C LYS A 374 31.34 -0.06 -3.58
N LEU A 375 30.98 0.41 -2.39
CA LEU A 375 29.85 1.33 -2.16
C LEU A 375 30.32 2.74 -1.75
N PRO A 376 29.59 3.80 -2.13
CA PRO A 376 29.92 5.18 -1.75
C PRO A 376 29.61 5.47 -0.29
N SER A 377 30.21 6.52 0.26
CA SER A 377 29.92 6.99 1.63
C SER A 377 28.52 7.59 1.78
N THR A 378 27.85 7.92 0.67
CA THR A 378 26.49 8.46 0.63
C THR A 378 25.40 7.41 0.81
N ILE A 379 25.72 6.11 0.70
CA ILE A 379 24.73 5.04 0.74
C ILE A 379 24.03 5.00 2.11
N LYS A 380 22.70 4.98 2.12
CA LYS A 380 21.85 4.97 3.32
C LYS A 380 20.97 3.73 3.38
N VAL A 381 20.55 3.19 2.24
CA VAL A 381 19.63 2.05 2.17
C VAL A 381 20.19 1.01 1.21
N ILE A 382 20.29 -0.22 1.69
CA ILE A 382 20.63 -1.39 0.87
C ILE A 382 19.59 -2.47 1.13
N SER A 383 19.01 -2.99 0.06
CA SER A 383 18.11 -4.14 0.11
C SER A 383 18.74 -5.33 -0.60
N LEU A 384 18.87 -6.46 0.09
CA LEU A 384 19.50 -7.70 -0.38
C LEU A 384 18.55 -8.89 -0.17
N ASN A 385 17.26 -8.64 -0.11
CA ASN A 385 16.23 -9.61 0.22
C ASN A 385 16.15 -10.74 -0.81
N GLY A 386 15.74 -11.94 -0.40
CA GLY A 386 15.43 -13.05 -1.29
C GLY A 386 16.59 -13.47 -2.20
N ASN A 387 17.84 -13.32 -1.75
CA ASN A 387 19.04 -13.80 -2.44
C ASN A 387 19.45 -15.19 -1.91
N LYS A 388 20.64 -15.67 -2.32
CA LYS A 388 21.24 -16.93 -1.87
C LYS A 388 22.45 -16.69 -0.97
N LEU A 389 22.42 -15.61 -0.17
CA LEU A 389 23.60 -15.13 0.56
C LEU A 389 24.01 -16.14 1.63
N GLU A 390 25.29 -16.52 1.61
CA GLU A 390 25.95 -17.29 2.66
C GLU A 390 26.76 -16.36 3.59
N LYS A 391 27.29 -15.26 3.02
CA LYS A 391 28.16 -14.32 3.73
C LYS A 391 27.97 -12.88 3.27
N VAL A 392 27.90 -11.96 4.23
CA VAL A 392 27.80 -10.52 4.00
C VAL A 392 28.87 -9.77 4.81
N ASP A 393 29.56 -8.83 4.18
CA ASP A 393 30.46 -7.86 4.81
C ASP A 393 30.19 -6.49 4.19
N LEU A 394 29.47 -5.65 4.93
CA LEU A 394 29.15 -4.26 4.59
C LEU A 394 29.81 -3.30 5.59
N SER A 395 30.98 -3.66 6.12
CA SER A 395 31.63 -2.86 7.14
C SER A 395 32.30 -1.60 6.59
N THR A 396 32.81 -1.61 5.34
CA THR A 396 33.59 -0.51 4.78
C THR A 396 33.21 -0.10 3.35
N ASN A 397 33.45 1.17 3.01
CA ASN A 397 33.24 1.78 1.69
C ASN A 397 34.47 1.63 0.76
N PHE A 398 34.44 2.27 -0.42
CA PHE A 398 35.57 2.28 -1.37
C PHE A 398 36.92 2.73 -0.77
N GLU A 399 36.90 3.58 0.25
CA GLU A 399 38.07 4.18 0.90
C GLU A 399 38.53 3.38 2.14
N GLY A 400 37.87 2.26 2.44
CA GLY A 400 38.11 1.47 3.65
C GLY A 400 37.57 2.12 4.93
N GLN A 401 36.74 3.16 4.81
CA GLN A 401 36.07 3.81 5.94
C GLN A 401 34.76 3.10 6.26
N ALA A 402 34.28 3.19 7.50
CA ALA A 402 33.02 2.57 7.88
C ALA A 402 31.83 3.10 7.05
N LEU A 403 30.97 2.19 6.58
CA LEU A 403 29.76 2.58 5.83
C LEU A 403 28.74 3.27 6.75
N ASN A 404 28.09 4.30 6.22
CA ASN A 404 27.05 5.05 6.91
C ASN A 404 25.64 4.60 6.48
N LEU A 405 25.28 3.37 6.80
CA LEU A 405 24.01 2.78 6.40
C LEU A 405 22.92 3.03 7.45
N ASP A 406 21.73 3.46 7.04
CA ASP A 406 20.55 3.61 7.90
C ASP A 406 19.70 2.32 7.91
N LYS A 407 19.53 1.67 6.75
CA LYS A 407 18.68 0.49 6.59
C LYS A 407 19.35 -0.62 5.79
N LEU A 408 19.21 -1.84 6.28
CA LEU A 408 19.71 -3.06 5.64
C LEU A 408 18.61 -4.14 5.61
N GLY A 409 18.17 -4.52 4.41
CA GLY A 409 17.29 -5.67 4.20
C GLY A 409 18.10 -6.91 3.86
N LEU A 410 17.92 -8.00 4.61
CA LEU A 410 18.53 -9.31 4.35
C LEU A 410 17.48 -10.43 4.36
N GLN A 411 16.19 -10.11 4.31
CA GLN A 411 15.11 -11.08 4.50
C GLN A 411 15.17 -12.21 3.48
N GLY A 412 14.69 -13.40 3.82
CA GLY A 412 14.59 -14.54 2.89
C GLY A 412 15.92 -15.14 2.42
N ASN A 413 17.06 -14.73 2.98
CA ASN A 413 18.37 -15.35 2.70
C ASN A 413 18.58 -16.61 3.56
N ILE A 414 17.95 -17.72 3.17
CA ILE A 414 17.88 -18.97 3.96
C ILE A 414 19.22 -19.67 4.23
N SER A 415 20.29 -19.27 3.53
CA SER A 415 21.65 -19.82 3.67
C SER A 415 22.59 -18.89 4.44
N LEU A 416 22.08 -17.75 4.93
CA LEU A 416 22.90 -16.71 5.55
C LEU A 416 23.43 -17.16 6.90
N ILE A 417 24.75 -17.12 7.04
CA ILE A 417 25.41 -17.31 8.32
C ILE A 417 25.56 -15.94 8.98
N VAL A 418 24.78 -15.70 10.03
CA VAL A 418 24.81 -14.44 10.81
C VAL A 418 25.85 -14.45 11.93
N ASP A 419 26.51 -15.58 12.16
CA ASP A 419 27.50 -15.70 13.22
C ASP A 419 28.68 -14.77 12.97
N ASN A 420 28.96 -13.89 13.94
CA ASN A 420 29.96 -12.83 13.82
C ASN A 420 29.75 -11.89 12.62
N LEU A 421 28.50 -11.72 12.17
CA LEU A 421 28.16 -10.77 11.11
C LEU A 421 28.53 -9.35 11.54
N LYS A 422 29.36 -8.69 10.73
CA LYS A 422 29.78 -7.31 10.96
C LYS A 422 28.78 -6.35 10.32
N LEU A 423 28.04 -5.64 11.15
CA LEU A 423 27.07 -4.65 10.72
C LEU A 423 27.68 -3.24 10.65
N PRO A 424 27.19 -2.36 9.75
CA PRO A 424 27.58 -0.96 9.72
C PRO A 424 27.28 -0.25 11.04
N PRO A 425 28.17 0.58 11.58
CA PRO A 425 28.03 1.14 12.93
C PRO A 425 26.88 2.16 13.09
N THR A 426 26.32 2.67 12.00
CA THR A 426 25.24 3.67 11.99
C THR A 426 23.86 3.07 11.74
N LEU A 427 23.78 1.75 11.56
CA LEU A 427 22.56 1.04 11.17
C LEU A 427 21.43 1.28 12.18
N LYS A 428 20.24 1.62 11.66
CA LYS A 428 19.03 1.88 12.45
C LYS A 428 17.97 0.81 12.26
N CYS A 429 17.81 0.30 11.03
CA CYS A 429 16.84 -0.73 10.70
C CYS A 429 17.54 -1.95 10.08
N LEU A 430 17.27 -3.12 10.63
CA LEU A 430 17.77 -4.40 10.11
C LEU A 430 16.63 -5.41 9.99
N SER A 431 16.45 -5.97 8.80
CA SER A 431 15.50 -7.06 8.54
C SER A 431 16.26 -8.35 8.24
N LEU A 432 16.00 -9.37 9.04
CA LEU A 432 16.56 -10.73 8.97
C LEU A 432 15.44 -11.78 9.02
N ASP A 433 14.22 -11.40 8.63
CA ASP A 433 13.08 -12.30 8.62
C ASP A 433 13.19 -13.36 7.52
N GLY A 434 12.66 -14.56 7.74
CA GLY A 434 12.67 -15.62 6.73
C GLY A 434 14.07 -16.19 6.40
N CYS A 435 15.07 -15.97 7.25
CA CYS A 435 16.46 -16.39 7.01
C CYS A 435 16.80 -17.80 7.52
N ASN A 436 15.82 -18.53 8.09
CA ASN A 436 16.02 -19.87 8.69
C ASN A 436 17.09 -19.88 9.81
N LEU A 437 17.18 -18.78 10.56
CA LEU A 437 18.15 -18.61 11.65
C LEU A 437 17.77 -19.47 12.85
N LYS A 438 18.77 -20.14 13.44
CA LYS A 438 18.61 -20.97 14.66
C LYS A 438 19.25 -20.35 15.90
N SER A 439 20.29 -19.57 15.71
CA SER A 439 20.96 -18.76 16.74
C SER A 439 21.46 -17.45 16.13
N LEU A 440 21.92 -16.55 17.00
CA LEU A 440 22.47 -15.23 16.66
C LEU A 440 23.87 -15.10 17.27
N ASP A 441 24.69 -16.15 17.18
CA ASP A 441 25.88 -16.26 18.00
C ASP A 441 27.00 -15.30 17.55
N GLY A 442 27.48 -14.46 18.46
CA GLY A 442 28.57 -13.53 18.18
C GLY A 442 28.21 -12.34 17.28
N ILE A 443 26.94 -12.17 16.90
CA ILE A 443 26.49 -10.94 16.24
C ILE A 443 26.59 -9.76 17.22
N GLN A 444 27.10 -8.63 16.74
CA GLN A 444 27.16 -7.39 17.51
C GLN A 444 26.30 -6.34 16.81
N PHE A 445 25.12 -6.07 17.39
CA PHE A 445 24.26 -5.02 16.87
C PHE A 445 24.81 -3.64 17.24
N PRO A 446 24.78 -2.67 16.32
CA PRO A 446 25.20 -1.31 16.62
C PRO A 446 24.23 -0.65 17.59
N VAL A 447 24.75 0.22 18.46
CA VAL A 447 23.96 0.95 19.48
C VAL A 447 22.87 1.85 18.87
N THR A 448 23.00 2.17 17.58
CA THR A 448 22.06 2.98 16.80
C THR A 448 20.82 2.22 16.34
N ILE A 449 20.78 0.88 16.47
CA ILE A 449 19.61 0.08 16.04
C ILE A 449 18.35 0.54 16.77
N GLU A 450 17.33 0.84 15.99
CA GLU A 450 16.00 1.23 16.44
C GLU A 450 14.94 0.19 16.06
N GLU A 451 15.12 -0.52 14.94
CA GLU A 451 14.17 -1.50 14.42
C GLU A 451 14.91 -2.78 14.02
N LEU A 452 14.46 -3.92 14.57
CA LEU A 452 15.00 -5.23 14.27
C LEU A 452 13.87 -6.19 13.97
N ASP A 453 13.90 -6.78 12.78
CA ASP A 453 13.01 -7.85 12.38
C ASP A 453 13.76 -9.19 12.31
N LEU A 454 13.30 -10.16 13.09
CA LEU A 454 13.79 -11.52 13.18
C LEU A 454 12.64 -12.53 13.02
N SER A 455 11.48 -12.12 12.49
CA SER A 455 10.34 -13.03 12.34
C SER A 455 10.59 -14.13 11.31
N GLU A 456 9.73 -15.16 11.29
CA GLU A 456 9.81 -16.24 10.31
C GLU A 456 11.17 -16.97 10.31
N ASN A 457 11.73 -17.19 11.49
CA ASN A 457 12.97 -17.93 11.70
C ASN A 457 12.72 -19.19 12.55
N SER A 458 13.79 -19.89 12.96
CA SER A 458 13.71 -21.07 13.81
C SER A 458 14.41 -20.82 15.16
N LEU A 459 14.30 -19.59 15.68
CA LEU A 459 14.90 -19.23 16.96
C LEU A 459 14.12 -19.88 18.11
N THR A 460 14.85 -20.53 19.01
CA THR A 460 14.29 -21.10 20.26
C THR A 460 14.69 -20.30 21.50
N PHE A 461 15.73 -19.47 21.37
CA PHE A 461 16.27 -18.61 22.42
C PHE A 461 16.77 -17.30 21.81
N PHE A 462 16.70 -16.22 22.59
CA PHE A 462 17.13 -14.89 22.18
C PHE A 462 17.97 -14.25 23.28
N ASP A 463 19.27 -14.07 23.05
CA ASP A 463 20.14 -13.42 24.02
C ASP A 463 19.96 -11.90 23.98
N ALA A 464 19.16 -11.33 24.89
CA ALA A 464 18.95 -9.88 24.91
C ALA A 464 20.21 -9.07 25.28
N THR A 465 21.30 -9.70 25.77
CA THR A 465 22.53 -8.96 26.11
C THR A 465 23.19 -8.33 24.88
N ILE A 466 22.98 -8.89 23.68
CA ILE A 466 23.48 -8.36 22.41
C ILE A 466 22.84 -7.02 22.02
N MET A 467 21.80 -6.58 22.74
CA MET A 467 21.09 -5.32 22.50
C MET A 467 21.00 -4.42 23.74
N LYS A 468 21.74 -4.72 24.81
CA LYS A 468 21.60 -4.03 26.10
C LYS A 468 21.78 -2.51 26.00
N ASP A 469 22.67 -2.06 25.12
CA ASP A 469 23.02 -0.65 24.93
C ASP A 469 22.31 -0.01 23.72
N CYS A 470 21.44 -0.75 23.04
CA CYS A 470 20.70 -0.28 21.87
C CYS A 470 19.45 0.52 22.28
N ASN A 471 19.13 1.58 21.52
CA ASN A 471 17.87 2.32 21.66
C ASN A 471 16.73 1.66 20.85
N LEU A 472 16.58 0.35 20.98
CA LEU A 472 15.64 -0.45 20.20
C LEU A 472 14.19 -0.02 20.48
N LYS A 473 13.44 0.37 19.45
CA LYS A 473 12.05 0.82 19.52
C LYS A 473 11.08 -0.24 19.02
N LYS A 474 11.46 -1.03 18.02
CA LYS A 474 10.63 -2.10 17.45
C LYS A 474 11.43 -3.40 17.38
N LEU A 475 10.85 -4.47 17.93
CA LEU A 475 11.41 -5.81 17.88
C LEU A 475 10.32 -6.77 17.41
N ASN A 476 10.58 -7.42 16.27
CA ASN A 476 9.72 -8.47 15.76
C ASN A 476 10.41 -9.83 15.88
N LEU A 477 9.78 -10.72 16.63
CA LEU A 477 10.19 -12.10 16.90
C LEU A 477 9.05 -13.08 16.59
N SER A 478 8.05 -12.67 15.80
CA SER A 478 6.91 -13.52 15.46
C SER A 478 7.32 -14.72 14.60
N SER A 479 6.48 -15.75 14.50
CA SER A 479 6.73 -16.92 13.64
C SER A 479 8.10 -17.54 13.88
N ASN A 480 8.39 -17.85 15.15
CA ASN A 480 9.62 -18.50 15.62
C ASN A 480 9.24 -19.73 16.48
N GLU A 481 10.21 -20.29 17.22
CA GLU A 481 10.01 -21.49 18.04
C GLU A 481 10.15 -21.23 19.56
N PHE A 482 9.90 -20.00 20.02
CA PHE A 482 10.04 -19.63 21.42
C PHE A 482 9.01 -20.35 22.29
N GLN A 483 9.47 -21.17 23.24
CA GLN A 483 8.63 -21.79 24.28
C GLN A 483 8.52 -20.92 25.54
N PHE A 484 9.56 -20.12 25.80
CA PHE A 484 9.65 -19.16 26.88
C PHE A 484 10.46 -17.95 26.42
N MET A 485 10.22 -16.79 27.04
CA MET A 485 10.93 -15.55 26.73
C MET A 485 11.17 -14.75 28.02
N ASP A 486 12.18 -15.14 28.79
CA ASP A 486 12.53 -14.51 30.08
C ASP A 486 13.89 -13.81 30.02
N VAL A 487 14.02 -12.87 29.08
CA VAL A 487 15.25 -12.08 28.88
C VAL A 487 15.02 -10.60 29.14
N ASN A 488 16.08 -9.90 29.55
CA ASN A 488 15.99 -8.48 29.86
C ASN A 488 16.00 -7.65 28.57
N LEU A 489 14.81 -7.42 28.01
CA LEU A 489 14.63 -6.58 26.83
C LEU A 489 14.85 -5.08 27.15
N PRO A 490 15.38 -4.28 26.20
CA PRO A 490 15.56 -2.85 26.38
C PRO A 490 14.26 -2.10 26.73
N PRO A 491 14.24 -1.21 27.74
CA PRO A 491 13.05 -0.46 28.13
C PRO A 491 12.61 0.60 27.10
N SER A 492 13.42 0.84 26.07
CA SER A 492 13.12 1.72 24.93
C SER A 492 12.06 1.15 23.97
N ILE A 493 11.79 -0.16 24.03
CA ILE A 493 10.85 -0.84 23.12
C ILE A 493 9.45 -0.23 23.24
N LYS A 494 8.89 0.08 22.07
CA LYS A 494 7.52 0.58 21.86
C LYS A 494 6.63 -0.47 21.19
N VAL A 495 7.19 -1.30 20.32
CA VAL A 495 6.46 -2.37 19.62
C VAL A 495 7.21 -3.67 19.82
N LEU A 496 6.54 -4.67 20.39
CA LEU A 496 7.06 -6.02 20.55
C LEU A 496 6.08 -7.02 19.93
N SER A 497 6.57 -7.77 18.96
CA SER A 497 5.80 -8.85 18.32
C SER A 497 6.42 -10.21 18.67
N LEU A 498 5.62 -11.07 19.26
CA LEU A 498 5.94 -12.45 19.67
C LEU A 498 4.82 -13.40 19.22
N GLY A 499 3.99 -12.98 18.26
CA GLY A 499 2.91 -13.81 17.70
C GLY A 499 3.43 -15.07 17.01
N ASP A 500 2.60 -16.08 16.83
CA ASP A 500 2.95 -17.33 16.14
C ASP A 500 4.24 -17.97 16.69
N ASN A 501 4.20 -18.30 17.97
CA ASN A 501 5.29 -18.94 18.70
C ASN A 501 4.74 -20.11 19.54
N LYS A 502 5.57 -20.70 20.41
CA LYS A 502 5.20 -21.84 21.27
C LYS A 502 5.07 -21.42 22.75
N LEU A 503 4.81 -20.14 23.04
CA LEU A 503 4.76 -19.63 24.41
C LEU A 503 3.56 -20.24 25.16
N GLU A 504 3.82 -20.81 26.35
CA GLU A 504 2.76 -21.37 27.22
C GLU A 504 2.25 -20.37 28.28
N MET A 505 3.00 -19.29 28.50
CA MET A 505 2.73 -18.25 29.48
C MET A 505 3.08 -16.88 28.91
N VAL A 506 2.44 -15.83 29.43
CA VAL A 506 2.84 -14.45 29.15
C VAL A 506 4.26 -14.22 29.69
N PRO A 507 5.22 -13.78 28.87
CA PRO A 507 6.63 -13.70 29.27
C PRO A 507 6.89 -12.60 30.29
N THR A 508 7.74 -12.87 31.30
CA THR A 508 7.95 -11.91 32.40
C THR A 508 8.74 -10.67 31.96
N CYS A 509 9.47 -10.76 30.85
CA CYS A 509 10.26 -9.66 30.30
C CYS A 509 9.41 -8.41 29.97
N ILE A 510 8.12 -8.57 29.64
CA ILE A 510 7.23 -7.45 29.28
C ILE A 510 6.94 -6.54 30.48
N ASN A 511 7.08 -7.05 31.70
CA ASN A 511 6.80 -6.29 32.93
C ASN A 511 7.70 -5.04 33.06
N GLY A 512 8.90 -5.07 32.45
CA GLY A 512 9.88 -3.99 32.48
C GLY A 512 9.75 -2.96 31.34
N LEU A 513 8.91 -3.22 30.34
CA LEU A 513 8.83 -2.39 29.12
C LEU A 513 7.95 -1.15 29.31
N VAL A 514 8.48 -0.16 30.02
CA VAL A 514 7.73 1.06 30.43
C VAL A 514 7.28 1.96 29.26
N ASN A 515 7.85 1.78 28.07
CA ASN A 515 7.51 2.55 26.86
C ASN A 515 6.66 1.78 25.85
N LEU A 516 6.22 0.56 26.18
CA LEU A 516 5.49 -0.32 25.26
C LEU A 516 4.13 0.27 24.87
N ILE A 517 3.85 0.33 23.57
CA ILE A 517 2.61 0.84 22.96
C ILE A 517 1.81 -0.30 22.36
N HIS A 518 2.49 -1.22 21.67
CA HIS A 518 1.87 -2.39 21.03
C HIS A 518 2.58 -3.68 21.44
N LEU A 519 1.79 -4.68 21.84
CA LEU A 519 2.25 -6.02 22.18
C LEU A 519 1.43 -7.05 21.40
N ASP A 520 2.11 -7.91 20.66
CA ASP A 520 1.47 -9.05 19.99
C ASP A 520 1.97 -10.38 20.57
N LEU A 521 1.04 -11.16 21.10
CA LEU A 521 1.23 -12.52 21.61
C LEU A 521 0.23 -13.50 20.96
N SER A 522 -0.34 -13.17 19.80
CA SER A 522 -1.34 -14.03 19.14
C SER A 522 -0.77 -15.36 18.68
N GLU A 523 -1.63 -16.34 18.41
CA GLU A 523 -1.26 -17.64 17.84
C GLU A 523 -0.14 -18.34 18.62
N ASN A 524 -0.24 -18.32 19.95
CA ASN A 524 0.65 -19.03 20.86
C ASN A 524 -0.12 -20.14 21.61
N SER A 525 0.55 -20.80 22.56
CA SER A 525 -0.07 -21.83 23.42
C SER A 525 -0.36 -21.33 24.83
N ILE A 526 -0.58 -20.02 25.02
CA ILE A 526 -0.69 -19.41 26.35
C ILE A 526 -1.93 -19.93 27.07
N ARG A 527 -1.73 -20.60 28.21
CA ARG A 527 -2.82 -21.07 29.09
C ARG A 527 -3.11 -20.13 30.24
N MET A 528 -2.05 -19.51 30.78
CA MET A 528 -2.13 -18.60 31.91
C MET A 528 -1.61 -17.22 31.48
N ALA A 529 -2.52 -16.26 31.33
CA ALA A 529 -2.21 -14.89 31.00
C ALA A 529 -2.07 -14.06 32.28
N ASN A 530 -0.92 -14.20 32.94
CA ASN A 530 -0.61 -13.51 34.19
C ASN A 530 0.57 -12.55 34.02
N GLY A 531 0.45 -11.30 34.46
CA GLY A 531 1.53 -10.34 34.31
C GLY A 531 1.22 -8.97 34.90
N LYS A 532 2.27 -8.21 35.23
CA LYS A 532 2.16 -6.85 35.71
C LYS A 532 2.85 -5.90 34.72
N LEU A 533 2.05 -5.27 33.87
CA LEU A 533 2.50 -4.35 32.84
C LEU A 533 2.67 -2.95 33.46
N LYS A 534 3.93 -2.53 33.57
CA LYS A 534 4.30 -1.17 34.03
C LYS A 534 4.17 -0.09 32.95
N SER A 535 3.90 -0.47 31.70
CA SER A 535 3.75 0.51 30.63
C SER A 535 2.50 1.35 30.85
N LYS A 536 2.69 2.67 30.91
CA LYS A 536 1.60 3.65 30.93
C LYS A 536 1.14 4.06 29.52
N LYS A 537 1.80 3.56 28.49
CA LYS A 537 1.60 3.92 27.07
C LYS A 537 0.99 2.81 26.24
N LEU A 538 0.64 1.68 26.86
CA LEU A 538 0.11 0.52 26.14
C LEU A 538 -1.26 0.84 25.58
N GLU A 539 -1.39 0.79 24.25
CA GLU A 539 -2.62 1.06 23.52
C GLU A 539 -3.27 -0.23 23.02
N TYR A 540 -2.47 -1.24 22.66
CA TYR A 540 -2.97 -2.50 22.10
C TYR A 540 -2.18 -3.72 22.60
N MET A 541 -2.91 -4.78 22.94
CA MET A 541 -2.36 -6.10 23.27
C MET A 541 -3.17 -7.20 22.57
N SER A 542 -2.52 -8.01 21.75
CA SER A 542 -3.15 -9.18 21.14
C SER A 542 -2.81 -10.45 21.90
N LEU A 543 -3.84 -11.23 22.24
CA LEU A 543 -3.79 -12.57 22.80
C LEU A 543 -4.68 -13.53 21.96
N GLU A 544 -5.00 -13.15 20.72
CA GLU A 544 -5.83 -13.93 19.82
C GLU A 544 -5.24 -15.33 19.57
N GLY A 545 -6.07 -16.35 19.37
CA GLY A 545 -5.60 -17.67 18.92
C GLY A 545 -4.74 -18.40 19.95
N ASN A 546 -4.95 -18.15 21.24
CA ASN A 546 -4.30 -18.86 22.35
C ASN A 546 -5.24 -19.88 23.02
N ASN A 547 -4.76 -20.52 24.10
CA ASN A 547 -5.50 -21.49 24.90
C ASN A 547 -5.79 -20.97 26.33
N ILE A 548 -6.15 -19.69 26.48
CA ILE A 548 -6.23 -19.05 27.80
C ILE A 548 -7.34 -19.69 28.65
N GLU A 549 -6.93 -20.32 29.76
CA GLU A 549 -7.80 -20.90 30.78
C GLU A 549 -7.95 -19.97 32.01
N ALA A 550 -6.89 -19.21 32.32
CA ALA A 550 -6.85 -18.27 33.43
C ALA A 550 -6.22 -16.94 33.03
N LEU A 551 -6.83 -15.83 33.48
CA LEU A 551 -6.39 -14.47 33.21
C LEU A 551 -6.16 -13.71 34.52
N TRP A 552 -5.02 -13.04 34.64
CA TRP A 552 -4.69 -12.08 35.70
C TRP A 552 -3.66 -11.04 35.20
N LEU A 553 -4.13 -10.00 34.53
CA LEU A 553 -3.28 -8.91 34.03
C LEU A 553 -3.46 -7.65 34.87
N GLU A 554 -2.36 -7.11 35.37
CA GLU A 554 -2.32 -5.85 36.13
C GLU A 554 -1.66 -4.76 35.29
N PHE A 555 -2.35 -3.64 35.08
CA PHE A 555 -1.87 -2.48 34.34
C PHE A 555 -1.66 -1.30 35.30
N GLU A 556 -0.49 -0.63 35.25
CA GLU A 556 -0.25 0.62 35.98
C GLU A 556 -0.80 1.82 35.19
N GLN A 557 -1.84 2.48 35.71
CA GLN A 557 -2.59 3.56 35.07
C GLN A 557 -2.48 4.89 35.84
N VAL A 558 -1.99 5.92 35.16
CA VAL A 558 -2.27 7.33 35.50
C VAL A 558 -2.73 7.99 34.18
N CYS A 559 -4.02 8.32 34.15
CA CYS A 559 -4.82 9.06 33.18
C CYS A 559 -4.10 9.68 31.95
N ASP A 560 -4.51 9.22 30.74
CA ASP A 560 -4.73 10.04 29.52
C ASP A 560 -5.37 9.18 28.38
N TYR A 561 -5.08 7.86 28.32
CA TYR A 561 -5.47 6.99 27.18
C TYR A 561 -6.48 5.85 27.48
N GLY A 562 -6.96 5.70 28.72
CA GLY A 562 -7.87 4.59 29.06
C GLY A 562 -7.16 3.22 29.17
N LEU A 563 -7.92 2.13 29.09
CA LEU A 563 -7.37 0.76 29.09
C LEU A 563 -6.90 0.38 27.68
N PRO A 564 -5.83 -0.43 27.54
CA PRO A 564 -5.42 -0.93 26.24
C PRO A 564 -6.56 -1.72 25.58
N ALA A 565 -6.67 -1.64 24.26
CA ALA A 565 -7.50 -2.56 23.49
C ALA A 565 -6.87 -3.96 23.56
N ILE A 566 -7.61 -4.93 24.11
CA ILE A 566 -7.13 -6.30 24.28
C ILE A 566 -7.93 -7.22 23.37
N ASN A 567 -7.25 -7.87 22.43
CA ASN A 567 -7.84 -8.86 21.55
C ASN A 567 -7.72 -10.27 22.18
N LEU A 568 -8.85 -10.88 22.52
CA LEU A 568 -8.95 -12.22 23.10
C LEU A 568 -9.65 -13.23 22.17
N GLN A 569 -9.84 -12.87 20.90
CA GLN A 569 -10.56 -13.73 19.95
C GLN A 569 -9.89 -15.11 19.82
N ARG A 570 -10.67 -16.11 19.38
CA ARG A 570 -10.17 -17.48 19.12
C ARG A 570 -9.49 -18.16 20.32
N ASN A 571 -9.80 -17.77 21.55
CA ASN A 571 -9.45 -18.52 22.77
C ASN A 571 -10.59 -19.46 23.17
N ALA A 572 -10.56 -20.70 22.68
CA ALA A 572 -11.67 -21.66 22.83
C ALA A 572 -12.02 -22.00 24.30
N HIS A 573 -11.04 -21.88 25.20
CA HIS A 573 -11.17 -22.22 26.62
C HIS A 573 -11.40 -21.01 27.54
N LEU A 574 -11.45 -19.79 26.98
CA LEU A 574 -11.56 -18.59 27.78
C LEU A 574 -12.86 -18.58 28.59
N VAL A 575 -12.71 -18.32 29.89
CA VAL A 575 -13.79 -18.30 30.88
C VAL A 575 -14.90 -17.37 30.43
N ARG A 576 -16.16 -17.84 30.54
CA ARG A 576 -17.38 -17.15 30.08
C ARG A 576 -17.59 -15.74 30.63
N ASP A 577 -16.88 -15.38 31.71
CA ASP A 577 -16.94 -14.05 32.33
C ASP A 577 -15.51 -13.50 32.57
N ILE A 578 -15.24 -12.30 32.02
CA ILE A 578 -14.04 -11.50 32.32
C ILE A 578 -14.45 -10.37 33.26
N TYR A 579 -13.70 -10.21 34.35
CA TYR A 579 -13.91 -9.21 35.38
C TYR A 579 -12.79 -8.17 35.33
N MET A 580 -13.13 -6.97 35.79
CA MET A 580 -12.21 -5.85 35.84
C MET A 580 -12.35 -5.15 37.20
N GLN A 581 -11.22 -4.95 37.89
CA GLN A 581 -11.17 -4.27 39.17
C GLN A 581 -10.12 -3.16 39.15
N ARG A 582 -10.49 -1.98 39.62
CA ARG A 582 -9.55 -0.88 39.85
C ARG A 582 -9.07 -0.91 41.31
N VAL A 583 -7.75 -0.89 41.51
CA VAL A 583 -7.10 -0.84 42.83
C VAL A 583 -6.09 0.31 42.83
N GLY A 584 -6.53 1.47 43.32
CA GLY A 584 -5.73 2.72 43.25
C GLY A 584 -5.46 3.15 41.81
N GLU A 585 -4.17 3.26 41.47
CA GLU A 585 -3.67 3.54 40.11
C GLU A 585 -3.54 2.28 39.25
N ARG A 586 -3.99 1.11 39.70
CA ARG A 586 -3.88 -0.13 38.91
C ARG A 586 -5.25 -0.58 38.44
N VAL A 587 -5.28 -1.18 37.25
CA VAL A 587 -6.43 -1.93 36.76
C VAL A 587 -6.04 -3.39 36.61
N ILE A 588 -6.87 -4.28 37.14
CA ILE A 588 -6.69 -5.72 37.13
C ILE A 588 -7.79 -6.32 36.26
N LEU A 589 -7.40 -7.06 35.22
CA LEU A 589 -8.30 -7.89 34.41
C LEU A 589 -8.12 -9.35 34.81
N TYR A 590 -9.22 -10.02 35.14
CA TYR A 590 -9.17 -11.39 35.66
C TYR A 590 -10.40 -12.21 35.32
N THR A 591 -10.26 -13.54 35.32
CA THR A 591 -11.39 -14.48 35.21
C THR A 591 -11.70 -15.12 36.57
N LYS A 592 -12.96 -15.49 36.83
CA LYS A 592 -13.32 -16.25 38.06
C LYS A 592 -12.80 -17.70 37.92
N GLY A 593 -11.85 -18.09 38.77
CA GLY A 593 -11.23 -19.42 38.74
C GLY A 593 -9.93 -19.49 39.55
N MET A 594 -9.40 -20.71 39.75
CA MET A 594 -8.21 -20.96 40.58
C MET A 594 -6.96 -20.26 40.01
N ILE A 595 -6.39 -19.35 40.79
CA ILE A 595 -5.01 -18.87 40.60
C ILE A 595 -4.22 -19.37 41.82
N GLY A 596 -3.43 -20.43 41.63
CA GLY A 596 -2.50 -21.02 42.61
C GLY A 596 -3.13 -21.47 43.93
N GLN A 597 -3.53 -22.76 44.05
CA GLN A 597 -4.15 -23.41 45.24
C GLN A 597 -5.28 -22.66 45.98
N SER A 598 -5.63 -21.46 45.54
CA SER A 598 -6.54 -20.54 46.18
C SER A 598 -7.73 -20.40 45.24
N VAL A 599 -8.87 -20.96 45.65
CA VAL A 599 -10.14 -20.64 45.01
C VAL A 599 -10.48 -19.20 45.37
N VAL A 600 -10.20 -18.24 44.49
CA VAL A 600 -10.59 -16.84 44.70
C VAL A 600 -12.08 -16.72 44.35
N ASN A 601 -12.94 -17.05 45.30
CA ASN A 601 -14.39 -16.92 45.16
C ASN A 601 -14.92 -15.50 45.41
N ASN A 602 -14.10 -14.57 45.87
CA ASN A 602 -14.44 -13.15 46.04
C ASN A 602 -13.14 -12.33 46.23
N PRO A 603 -12.86 -11.29 45.43
CA PRO A 603 -11.88 -10.30 45.86
C PRO A 603 -12.51 -9.54 47.04
N VAL A 604 -11.91 -9.69 48.21
CA VAL A 604 -12.20 -8.85 49.38
C VAL A 604 -11.94 -7.40 48.98
N ILE A 605 -13.03 -6.67 48.73
CA ILE A 605 -13.02 -5.21 48.62
C ILE A 605 -12.83 -4.69 50.05
N ILE A 606 -11.62 -4.24 50.39
CA ILE A 606 -11.44 -3.32 51.52
C ILE A 606 -11.15 -1.96 50.90
N THR A 607 -12.15 -1.08 50.91
CA THR A 607 -11.93 0.34 50.64
C THR A 607 -11.33 1.00 51.88
N LEU A 608 -10.48 2.01 51.68
CA LEU A 608 -9.89 2.81 52.78
C LEU A 608 -10.95 3.45 53.70
N GLU A 609 -12.18 3.61 53.23
CA GLU A 609 -13.34 4.07 54.01
C GLU A 609 -13.79 3.05 55.08
N GLN A 610 -13.58 1.75 54.85
CA GLN A 610 -13.86 0.69 55.84
C GLN A 610 -12.78 0.57 56.92
N LEU A 611 -11.65 1.28 56.78
CA LEU A 611 -10.55 1.33 57.74
C LEU A 611 -10.70 2.46 58.78
N VAL A 612 -11.60 3.44 58.54
CA VAL A 612 -11.70 4.66 59.38
C VAL A 612 -13.03 4.78 60.13
N GLY A 613 -14.06 4.00 59.79
CA GLY A 613 -15.41 4.18 60.34
C GLY A 613 -16.03 2.94 61.00
N ASN A 614 -15.57 2.54 62.20
CA ASN A 614 -16.45 2.11 63.31
C ASN A 614 -15.63 1.59 64.51
N SER A 615 -15.44 2.46 65.49
CA SER A 615 -15.10 2.09 66.86
C SER A 615 -16.36 1.65 67.61
N ALA A 616 -16.35 0.45 68.20
CA ALA A 616 -16.83 0.11 69.56
C ALA A 616 -17.19 -1.39 69.76
N ILE A 617 -17.42 -2.19 68.71
CA ILE A 617 -18.09 -3.51 68.87
C ILE A 617 -17.17 -4.75 68.71
N LYS A 618 -15.87 -4.63 68.41
CA LYS A 618 -14.99 -5.82 68.25
C LYS A 618 -14.05 -6.08 69.42
N ARG A 619 -14.62 -6.22 70.63
CA ARG A 619 -13.92 -6.77 71.81
C ARG A 619 -14.18 -8.26 72.09
N GLU A 620 -14.95 -8.99 71.27
CA GLU A 620 -15.38 -10.35 71.62
C GLU A 620 -15.10 -11.48 70.60
N LEU A 621 -14.35 -11.25 69.51
CA LEU A 621 -14.05 -12.33 68.55
C LEU A 621 -12.61 -12.86 68.58
N PHE A 622 -11.83 -12.51 69.62
CA PHE A 622 -10.70 -13.32 70.05
C PHE A 622 -11.20 -14.36 71.06
N CYS A 623 -11.73 -15.48 70.58
CA CYS A 623 -11.85 -16.71 71.36
C CYS A 623 -12.06 -17.91 70.42
N LEU A 624 -11.21 -18.91 70.62
CA LEU A 624 -11.33 -20.33 70.25
C LEU A 624 -10.61 -20.80 68.97
N LYS A 625 -9.33 -21.11 69.22
CA LYS A 625 -8.40 -22.13 68.66
C LYS A 625 -8.25 -22.27 67.15
#